data_AF-A0A5P2C052-F1
#
_entry.id   AF-A0A5P2C052-F1
#
_cell.length_a   1.000
_cell.length_b   1.000
_cell.length_c   1.000
_cell.angle_alpha   90.00
_cell.angle_beta   90.00
_cell.angle_gamma   90.00
#
_symmetry.space_group_name_H-M   'P 1'
#
loop_
_entity.id
_entity.type
_entity.pdbx_description
1 polymer ?
#
loop_
_entity_poly.entity_id
_entity_poly.type
_entity_poly.pdbx_seq_one_letter_code
_entity_poly.pdbx_strand_id
1 'polypeptide(L)'
;MHLVYGLVVPPMYGMAEVGHFLANGAWQEWPAEQAAAVGEFLRAWWTWTLTQPDPPEPAHEIFALCTEASGTPEPWLGIGERLAGPVPDRHLALAVTEWEYELLGDTSPWTEREEDERKRKKLSAWLVRHAPARLRAHGASEDLLHRVRILGLELHSRWDDPYWPGHRYA
;
A
#
# COMPACT_ATOMS: atom_id res chain seq x y z
N MET A 1 16.78 -2.59 -8.51
CA MET A 1 17.97 -1.68 -8.33
C MET A 1 18.25 -0.96 -9.64
N HIS A 2 18.03 0.36 -9.73
CA HIS A 2 18.29 1.11 -10.96
C HIS A 2 19.41 2.14 -10.79
N LEU A 3 20.35 2.12 -11.73
CA LEU A 3 21.45 3.08 -11.81
C LEU A 3 21.01 4.25 -12.69
N VAL A 4 21.06 5.47 -12.14
CA VAL A 4 20.94 6.71 -12.91
C VAL A 4 22.22 7.53 -12.63
N TYR A 5 23.02 7.79 -13.66
CA TYR A 5 24.31 8.50 -13.58
C TYR A 5 25.33 7.96 -12.56
N GLY A 6 25.33 6.65 -12.29
CA GLY A 6 26.34 6.03 -11.40
C GLY A 6 26.18 6.36 -9.91
N LEU A 7 25.11 7.06 -9.53
CA LEU A 7 24.71 7.25 -8.14
C LEU A 7 23.66 6.19 -7.78
N VAL A 8 23.83 5.57 -6.61
CA VAL A 8 22.77 4.79 -5.97
C VAL A 8 21.73 5.81 -5.52
N VAL A 9 20.66 5.97 -6.29
CA VAL A 9 19.48 6.70 -5.82
C VAL A 9 18.75 5.73 -4.90
N PRO A 10 18.65 5.98 -3.59
CA PRO A 10 17.75 5.22 -2.75
C PRO A 10 16.33 5.31 -3.34
N PRO A 11 15.46 4.30 -3.13
CA PRO A 11 14.05 4.44 -3.50
C PRO A 11 13.54 5.78 -2.97
N MET A 12 12.83 6.51 -3.83
CA MET A 12 12.31 7.82 -3.45
C MET A 12 11.16 7.58 -2.47
N TYR A 13 11.47 7.52 -1.19
CA TYR A 13 10.46 7.68 -0.16
C TYR A 13 9.73 9.01 -0.41
N GLY A 14 8.40 8.98 -0.44
CA GLY A 14 7.59 10.18 -0.65
C GLY A 14 6.81 10.21 -1.96
N MET A 15 6.57 9.06 -2.61
CA MET A 15 5.64 9.01 -3.75
C MET A 15 4.21 9.41 -3.34
N ALA A 16 3.87 9.23 -2.06
CA ALA A 16 2.68 9.82 -1.44
C ALA A 16 2.63 11.36 -1.57
N GLU A 17 3.76 12.06 -1.42
CA GLU A 17 3.82 13.53 -1.55
C GLU A 17 3.59 13.96 -3.01
N VAL A 18 4.11 13.20 -3.98
CA VAL A 18 3.80 13.40 -5.40
C VAL A 18 2.30 13.25 -5.67
N GLY A 19 1.69 12.19 -5.11
CA GLY A 19 0.24 11.99 -5.19
C GLY A 19 -0.55 13.14 -4.57
N HIS A 20 -0.12 13.61 -3.40
CA HIS A 20 -0.73 14.75 -2.71
C HIS A 20 -0.64 16.04 -3.54
N PHE A 21 0.50 16.34 -4.17
CA PHE A 21 0.61 17.51 -5.05
C PHE A 21 -0.29 17.40 -6.29
N LEU A 22 -0.44 16.20 -6.83
CA LEU A 22 -1.38 15.97 -7.93
C LEU A 22 -2.82 16.21 -7.48
N ALA A 23 -3.20 15.74 -6.29
CA ALA A 23 -4.50 16.00 -5.67
C ALA A 23 -4.74 17.50 -5.41
N ASN A 24 -3.74 18.23 -4.90
CA ASN A 24 -3.81 19.68 -4.71
C ASN A 24 -3.97 20.45 -6.03
N GLY A 25 -3.48 19.89 -7.13
CA GLY A 25 -3.73 20.41 -8.47
C GLY A 25 -5.19 20.22 -8.95
N ALA A 26 -6.04 19.56 -8.16
CA ALA A 26 -7.43 19.23 -8.49
C ALA A 26 -7.57 18.55 -9.86
N TRP A 27 -6.68 17.61 -10.18
CA TRP A 27 -6.61 16.99 -11.51
C TRP A 27 -7.92 16.31 -11.94
N GLN A 28 -8.74 15.89 -10.98
CA GLN A 28 -10.04 15.29 -11.23
C GLN A 28 -11.09 16.32 -11.68
N GLU A 29 -10.84 17.61 -11.47
CA GLU A 29 -11.68 18.75 -11.87
C GLU A 29 -11.19 19.41 -13.17
N TRP A 30 -10.08 18.92 -13.74
CA TRP A 30 -9.59 19.38 -15.04
C TRP A 30 -10.55 19.01 -16.18
N PRO A 31 -10.39 19.61 -17.39
CA PRO A 31 -11.09 19.16 -18.58
C PRO A 31 -11.08 17.64 -18.74
N ALA A 32 -12.23 17.08 -19.14
CA ALA A 32 -12.48 15.64 -19.08
C ALA A 32 -11.39 14.76 -19.74
N GLU A 33 -10.86 15.19 -20.89
CA GLU A 33 -9.78 14.46 -21.58
C GLU A 33 -8.46 14.46 -20.78
N GLN A 34 -8.14 15.56 -20.11
CA GLN A 34 -6.93 15.68 -19.29
C GLN A 34 -7.05 14.84 -18.02
N ALA A 35 -8.19 14.92 -17.32
CA ALA A 35 -8.47 14.09 -16.16
C ALA A 35 -8.46 12.59 -16.55
N ALA A 36 -9.08 12.24 -17.68
CA ALA A 36 -9.07 10.86 -18.17
C ALA A 36 -7.64 10.36 -18.45
N ALA A 37 -6.80 11.17 -19.08
CA ALA A 37 -5.41 10.83 -19.37
C ALA A 37 -4.59 10.59 -18.09
N VAL A 38 -4.73 11.44 -17.07
CA VAL A 38 -4.07 11.24 -15.77
C VAL A 38 -4.56 9.96 -15.10
N GLY A 39 -5.87 9.74 -15.06
CA GLY A 39 -6.45 8.53 -14.47
C GLY A 39 -6.01 7.25 -15.20
N GLU A 40 -5.89 7.29 -16.52
CA GLU A 40 -5.39 6.18 -17.33
C GLU A 40 -3.91 5.92 -17.06
N PHE A 41 -3.09 6.96 -17.01
CA PHE A 41 -1.68 6.86 -16.67
C PHE A 41 -1.46 6.22 -15.30
N LEU A 42 -2.17 6.65 -14.26
CA LEU A 42 -2.06 6.07 -12.91
C LEU A 42 -2.45 4.59 -12.89
N ARG A 43 -3.53 4.20 -13.59
CA ARG A 43 -3.94 2.79 -13.71
C ARG A 43 -2.91 1.95 -14.45
N ALA A 44 -2.37 2.48 -15.55
CA ALA A 44 -1.35 1.80 -16.34
C ALA A 44 -0.06 1.62 -15.53
N TRP A 45 0.40 2.66 -14.83
CA TRP A 45 1.58 2.60 -13.99
C TRP A 45 1.42 1.59 -12.85
N TRP A 46 0.31 1.66 -12.10
CA TRP A 46 0.05 0.70 -11.03
C TRP A 46 0.00 -0.75 -11.52
N THR A 47 -0.72 -1.00 -12.61
CA THR A 47 -0.82 -2.33 -13.24
C THR A 47 0.56 -2.82 -13.69
N TRP A 48 1.34 -1.95 -14.34
CA TRP A 48 2.68 -2.29 -14.79
C TRP A 48 3.58 -2.65 -13.61
N THR A 49 3.64 -1.83 -12.56
CA THR A 49 4.41 -2.07 -11.35
C THR A 49 4.10 -3.44 -10.74
N LEU A 50 2.81 -3.81 -10.62
CA LEU A 50 2.41 -5.11 -10.07
C LEU A 50 2.81 -6.32 -10.92
N THR A 51 3.11 -6.13 -12.21
CA THR A 51 3.52 -7.19 -13.12
C THR A 51 5.03 -7.29 -13.31
N GLN A 52 5.78 -6.25 -12.92
CA GLN A 52 7.24 -6.26 -13.02
C GLN A 52 7.87 -6.90 -11.76
N PRO A 53 8.81 -7.85 -11.90
CA PRO A 53 9.46 -8.47 -10.74
C PRO A 53 10.34 -7.54 -9.89
N ASP A 54 10.94 -6.52 -10.51
CA ASP A 54 11.80 -5.49 -9.88
C ASP A 54 11.48 -4.13 -10.52
N PRO A 55 10.33 -3.51 -10.19
CA PRO A 55 9.99 -2.19 -10.69
C PRO A 55 10.94 -1.13 -10.09
N PRO A 56 11.18 0.00 -10.79
CA PRO A 56 12.04 1.05 -10.27
C PRO A 56 11.61 1.60 -8.92
N GLU A 57 10.31 1.82 -8.76
CA GLU A 57 9.71 2.19 -7.48
C GLU A 57 8.93 1.00 -6.90
N PRO A 58 9.05 0.73 -5.59
CA PRO A 58 8.31 -0.33 -4.93
C PRO A 58 6.79 -0.18 -5.10
N ALA A 59 6.08 -1.31 -5.11
CA ALA A 59 4.63 -1.31 -5.25
C ALA A 59 3.92 -0.53 -4.12
N HIS A 60 4.44 -0.54 -2.90
CA HIS A 60 3.84 0.19 -1.78
C HIS A 60 3.92 1.72 -1.98
N GLU A 61 5.01 2.24 -2.55
CA GLU A 61 5.17 3.66 -2.89
C GLU A 61 4.23 4.08 -4.02
N ILE A 62 4.12 3.28 -5.09
CA ILE A 62 3.18 3.57 -6.18
C ILE A 62 1.73 3.49 -5.70
N PHE A 63 1.40 2.55 -4.81
CA PHE A 63 0.08 2.49 -4.19
C PHE A 63 -0.24 3.74 -3.37
N ALA A 64 0.73 4.24 -2.59
CA ALA A 64 0.58 5.46 -1.82
C ALA A 64 0.36 6.68 -2.74
N LEU A 65 1.16 6.83 -3.80
CA LEU A 65 0.95 7.87 -4.82
C LEU A 65 -0.46 7.82 -5.40
N CYS A 66 -0.88 6.66 -5.88
CA CYS A 66 -2.18 6.51 -6.51
C CYS A 66 -3.31 6.82 -5.52
N THR A 67 -3.19 6.37 -4.28
CA THR A 67 -4.17 6.59 -3.21
C THR A 67 -4.28 8.08 -2.85
N GLU A 68 -3.14 8.77 -2.71
CA GLU A 68 -3.13 10.20 -2.41
C GLU A 68 -3.62 11.02 -3.60
N ALA A 69 -3.19 10.70 -4.82
CA ALA A 69 -3.65 11.35 -6.03
C ALA A 69 -5.17 11.28 -6.21
N SER A 70 -5.80 10.14 -5.92
CA SER A 70 -7.25 9.98 -6.08
C SER A 70 -8.07 10.22 -4.81
N GLY A 71 -7.42 10.51 -3.67
CA GLY A 71 -8.08 10.65 -2.37
C GLY A 71 -8.77 9.37 -1.85
N THR A 72 -8.50 8.20 -2.43
CA THR A 72 -9.08 6.90 -2.03
C THR A 72 -8.24 5.72 -2.53
N PRO A 73 -8.12 4.63 -1.74
CA PRO A 73 -7.38 3.43 -2.16
C PRO A 73 -8.18 2.49 -3.08
N GLU A 74 -9.50 2.63 -3.16
CA GLU A 74 -10.40 1.59 -3.71
C GLU A 74 -10.11 1.16 -5.15
N PRO A 75 -9.88 2.06 -6.12
CA PRO A 75 -9.60 1.65 -7.50
C PRO A 75 -8.33 0.81 -7.61
N TRP A 76 -7.34 1.12 -6.77
CA TRP A 76 -6.00 0.52 -6.79
C TRP A 76 -6.01 -0.84 -6.10
N LEU A 77 -6.71 -0.95 -4.97
CA LEU A 77 -7.01 -2.23 -4.32
C LEU A 77 -7.79 -3.15 -5.25
N GLY A 78 -8.78 -2.63 -5.98
CA GLY A 78 -9.53 -3.41 -6.96
C GLY A 78 -8.68 -3.96 -8.10
N ILE A 79 -7.67 -3.20 -8.56
CA ILE A 79 -6.68 -3.70 -9.55
C ILE A 79 -5.80 -4.78 -8.92
N GLY A 80 -5.27 -4.53 -7.72
CA GLY A 80 -4.42 -5.48 -6.99
C GLY A 80 -5.13 -6.79 -6.64
N GLU A 81 -6.44 -6.76 -6.41
CA GLU A 81 -7.27 -7.95 -6.18
C GLU A 81 -7.36 -8.84 -7.42
N ARG A 82 -7.51 -8.24 -8.61
CA ARG A 82 -7.61 -8.98 -9.88
C ARG A 82 -6.27 -9.56 -10.34
N LEU A 83 -5.15 -8.97 -9.89
CA LEU A 83 -3.81 -9.43 -10.22
C LEU A 83 -3.28 -10.34 -9.09
N ALA A 84 -3.38 -11.64 -9.29
CA ALA A 84 -2.83 -12.66 -8.40
C ALA A 84 -1.76 -13.49 -9.11
N GLY A 85 -0.84 -14.06 -8.33
CA GLY A 85 0.27 -14.86 -8.84
C GLY A 85 1.61 -14.43 -8.24
N PRO A 86 2.72 -15.11 -8.60
CA PRO A 86 3.96 -15.00 -7.85
C PRO A 86 4.52 -13.58 -7.71
N VAL A 87 4.43 -12.76 -8.76
CA VAL A 87 4.96 -11.39 -8.76
C VAL A 87 4.05 -10.43 -7.98
N PRO A 88 2.73 -10.30 -8.28
CA PRO A 88 1.82 -9.50 -7.46
C PRO A 88 1.80 -9.91 -5.98
N ASP A 89 1.89 -11.22 -5.68
CA ASP A 89 1.84 -11.72 -4.30
C ASP A 89 3.13 -11.40 -3.53
N ARG A 90 4.28 -11.38 -4.22
CA ARG A 90 5.53 -10.85 -3.66
C ARG A 90 5.42 -9.37 -3.32
N HIS A 91 4.88 -8.57 -4.24
CA HIS A 91 4.67 -7.14 -4.02
C HIS A 91 3.72 -6.88 -2.85
N LEU A 92 2.66 -7.68 -2.73
CA LEU A 92 1.75 -7.65 -1.60
C LEU A 92 2.47 -7.97 -0.28
N ALA A 93 3.29 -9.02 -0.24
CA ALA A 93 4.03 -9.40 0.96
C ALA A 93 4.99 -8.29 1.41
N LEU A 94 5.71 -7.68 0.47
CA LEU A 94 6.57 -6.53 0.76
C LEU A 94 5.74 -5.35 1.27
N ALA A 95 4.65 -4.99 0.60
CA ALA A 95 3.81 -3.88 1.01
C ALA A 95 3.21 -4.07 2.42
N VAL A 96 2.73 -5.26 2.76
CA VAL A 96 2.23 -5.55 4.12
C VAL A 96 3.36 -5.42 5.15
N THR A 97 4.56 -5.89 4.83
CA THR A 97 5.72 -5.76 5.73
C THR A 97 6.06 -4.29 6.00
N GLU A 98 5.96 -3.43 4.99
CA GLU A 98 6.22 -1.99 5.14
C GLU A 98 5.09 -1.25 5.89
N TRP A 99 3.85 -1.74 5.83
CA TRP A 99 2.69 -1.02 6.38
C TRP A 99 2.21 -1.52 7.74
N GLU A 100 2.56 -2.75 8.12
CA GLU A 100 1.96 -3.44 9.27
C GLU A 100 2.08 -2.64 10.57
N TYR A 101 3.21 -1.97 10.81
CA TYR A 101 3.49 -1.32 12.09
C TYR A 101 2.57 -0.11 12.29
N GLU A 102 2.48 0.73 11.27
CA GLU A 102 1.63 1.91 11.22
C GLU A 102 0.15 1.53 11.26
N LEU A 103 -0.25 0.54 10.47
CA LEU A 103 -1.64 0.07 10.44
C LEU A 103 -2.08 -0.53 11.78
N LEU A 104 -1.19 -1.22 12.49
CA LEU A 104 -1.47 -1.74 13.83
C LEU A 104 -1.68 -0.61 14.85
N GLY A 105 -0.90 0.46 14.73
CA GLY A 105 -0.99 1.67 15.55
C GLY A 105 -2.10 2.64 15.15
N ASP A 106 -2.95 2.29 14.19
CA ASP A 106 -3.97 3.16 13.59
C ASP A 106 -3.39 4.47 12.98
N THR A 107 -2.14 4.44 12.53
CA THR A 107 -1.52 5.54 11.77
C THR A 107 -1.52 5.23 10.27
N SER A 108 -1.31 6.27 9.45
CA SER A 108 -1.18 6.11 8.01
C SER A 108 0.20 5.51 7.67
N PRO A 109 0.29 4.52 6.77
CA PRO A 109 1.58 3.92 6.43
C PRO A 109 2.47 4.75 5.51
N TRP A 110 1.99 5.89 5.00
CA TRP A 110 2.73 6.68 4.00
C TRP A 110 2.75 8.20 4.22
N THR A 111 1.89 8.77 5.07
CA THR A 111 2.03 10.19 5.47
C THR A 111 1.51 10.45 6.88
N GLU A 112 2.26 11.21 7.67
CA GLU A 112 1.81 11.75 8.97
C GLU A 112 0.91 12.99 8.82
N ARG A 113 0.89 13.64 7.65
CA ARG A 113 0.19 14.92 7.44
C ARG A 113 -1.32 14.75 7.34
N GLU A 114 -1.76 13.66 6.72
CA GLU A 114 -3.16 13.33 6.51
C GLU A 114 -3.47 11.96 7.11
N GLU A 115 -3.88 11.96 8.38
CA GLU A 115 -4.55 10.79 8.97
C GLU A 115 -5.98 10.68 8.43
N ASP A 116 -6.13 10.13 7.21
CA ASP A 116 -7.44 9.75 6.69
C ASP A 116 -7.80 8.34 7.20
N GLU A 117 -8.51 8.31 8.33
CA GLU A 117 -9.05 7.10 8.94
C GLU A 117 -9.82 6.22 7.95
N ARG A 118 -10.54 6.82 6.99
CA ARG A 118 -11.32 6.09 6.00
C ARG A 118 -10.41 5.40 4.99
N LYS A 119 -9.33 6.03 4.51
CA LYS A 119 -8.33 5.36 3.65
C LYS A 119 -7.71 4.17 4.39
N ARG A 120 -7.30 4.39 5.65
CA ARG A 120 -6.70 3.34 6.51
C ARG A 120 -7.64 2.17 6.73
N LYS A 121 -8.89 2.42 7.15
CA LYS A 121 -9.89 1.37 7.38
C LYS A 121 -10.17 0.55 6.13
N LYS A 122 -10.25 1.18 4.95
CA LYS A 122 -10.42 0.49 3.67
C LYS A 122 -9.23 -0.41 3.35
N LEU A 123 -8.00 0.07 3.55
CA LEU A 123 -6.80 -0.74 3.35
C LEU A 123 -6.76 -1.93 4.32
N SER A 124 -6.92 -1.70 5.63
CA SER A 124 -6.91 -2.77 6.64
C SER A 124 -7.98 -3.83 6.36
N ALA A 125 -9.21 -3.41 6.04
CA ALA A 125 -10.29 -4.33 5.70
C ALA A 125 -9.98 -5.16 4.45
N TRP A 126 -9.38 -4.54 3.42
CA TRP A 126 -8.97 -5.26 2.22
C TRP A 126 -7.85 -6.26 2.51
N LEU A 127 -6.84 -5.87 3.28
CA LEU A 127 -5.73 -6.75 3.67
C LEU A 127 -6.23 -7.97 4.44
N VAL A 128 -7.05 -7.77 5.48
CA VAL A 128 -7.64 -8.86 6.28
C VAL A 128 -8.39 -9.85 5.39
N ARG A 129 -9.13 -9.36 4.40
CA ARG A 129 -9.95 -10.18 3.51
C ARG A 129 -9.15 -10.91 2.43
N HIS A 130 -8.19 -10.24 1.80
CA HIS A 130 -7.57 -10.71 0.55
C HIS A 130 -6.12 -11.17 0.70
N ALA A 131 -5.38 -10.68 1.70
CA ALA A 131 -3.96 -11.00 1.83
C ALA A 131 -3.68 -12.41 2.38
N PRO A 132 -4.41 -12.98 3.36
CA PRO A 132 -3.97 -14.22 4.03
C PRO A 132 -3.73 -15.41 3.10
N ALA A 133 -4.59 -15.64 2.11
CA ALA A 133 -4.42 -16.74 1.16
C ALA A 133 -3.21 -16.53 0.25
N ARG A 134 -3.01 -15.29 -0.22
CA ARG A 134 -1.92 -14.90 -1.12
C ARG A 134 -0.56 -14.93 -0.42
N LEU A 135 -0.51 -14.42 0.81
CA LEU A 135 0.69 -14.45 1.65
C LEU A 135 1.13 -15.88 1.96
N ARG A 136 0.20 -16.79 2.28
CA ARG A 136 0.51 -18.21 2.47
C ARG A 136 1.05 -18.84 1.19
N ALA A 137 0.42 -18.59 0.05
CA ALA A 137 0.86 -19.12 -1.24
C ALA A 137 2.26 -18.59 -1.63
N HIS A 138 2.59 -17.36 -1.24
CA HIS A 138 3.92 -16.77 -1.43
C HIS A 138 4.98 -17.32 -0.45
N GLY A 139 4.57 -17.94 0.66
CA GLY A 139 5.49 -18.39 1.71
C GLY A 139 5.89 -17.29 2.70
N ALA A 140 5.00 -16.34 2.96
CA ALA A 140 5.17 -15.34 4.02
C ALA A 140 5.30 -15.99 5.41
N SER A 141 5.93 -15.27 6.34
CA SER A 141 6.07 -15.74 7.73
C SER A 141 4.72 -15.82 8.45
N GLU A 142 4.64 -16.73 9.43
CA GLU A 142 3.48 -16.82 10.33
C GLU A 142 3.24 -15.52 11.10
N ASP A 143 4.31 -14.78 11.43
CA ASP A 143 4.22 -13.47 12.09
C ASP A 143 3.48 -12.46 11.21
N LEU A 144 3.82 -12.37 9.91
CA LEU A 144 3.15 -11.46 8.98
C LEU A 144 1.67 -11.83 8.81
N LEU A 145 1.36 -13.13 8.76
CA LEU A 145 -0.03 -13.63 8.71
C LEU A 145 -0.80 -13.26 9.98
N HIS A 146 -0.19 -13.38 11.16
CA HIS A 146 -0.81 -13.00 12.42
C HIS A 146 -1.03 -11.50 12.52
N ARG A 147 -0.08 -10.69 12.06
CA ARG A 147 -0.23 -9.22 12.00
C ARG A 147 -1.40 -8.82 11.10
N VAL A 148 -1.52 -9.41 9.91
CA VAL A 148 -2.68 -9.19 9.04
C VAL A 148 -3.99 -9.62 9.70
N ARG A 149 -4.03 -10.73 10.45
CA ARG A 149 -5.23 -11.15 11.18
C ARG A 149 -5.65 -10.09 12.21
N ILE A 150 -4.72 -9.58 13.02
CA ILE A 150 -5.07 -8.66 14.11
C ILE A 150 -5.43 -7.26 13.62
N LEU A 151 -5.05 -6.86 12.39
CA LEU A 151 -5.57 -5.64 11.76
C LEU A 151 -7.11 -5.60 11.70
N GLY A 152 -7.76 -6.77 11.71
CA GLY A 152 -9.22 -6.88 11.73
C GLY A 152 -9.86 -6.71 13.11
N LEU A 153 -9.07 -6.59 14.18
CA LEU A 153 -9.56 -6.39 15.55
C LEU A 153 -9.72 -4.91 15.87
N GLU A 154 -10.55 -4.61 16.87
CA GLU A 154 -10.57 -3.30 17.52
C GLU A 154 -9.23 -3.03 18.21
N LEU A 155 -8.79 -1.77 18.23
CA LEU A 155 -7.44 -1.39 18.66
C LEU A 155 -7.06 -2.00 20.01
N HIS A 156 -7.93 -1.88 21.03
CA HIS A 156 -7.66 -2.43 22.37
C HIS A 156 -7.39 -3.95 22.35
N SER A 157 -8.16 -4.70 21.56
CA SER A 157 -7.96 -6.15 21.41
C SER A 157 -6.72 -6.52 20.61
N ARG A 158 -6.13 -5.60 19.82
CA ARG A 158 -4.83 -5.82 19.16
C ARG A 158 -3.70 -5.80 20.17
N TRP A 159 -3.71 -4.85 21.11
CA TRP A 159 -2.68 -4.69 22.13
C TRP A 159 -2.56 -5.91 23.04
N ASP A 160 -3.69 -6.53 23.37
CA ASP A 160 -3.76 -7.74 24.20
C ASP A 160 -3.44 -9.03 23.42
N ASP A 161 -3.26 -8.95 22.10
CA ASP A 161 -2.97 -10.12 21.28
C ASP A 161 -1.48 -10.53 21.44
N PRO A 162 -1.19 -11.82 21.69
CA PRO A 162 0.19 -12.30 21.86
C PRO A 162 1.13 -12.02 20.67
N TYR A 163 0.58 -11.73 19.50
CA TYR A 163 1.32 -11.41 18.28
C TYR A 163 1.47 -9.90 18.04
N TRP A 164 1.11 -9.06 19.00
CA TRP A 164 1.38 -7.63 18.96
C TRP A 164 2.91 -7.36 18.95
N PRO A 165 3.42 -6.49 18.06
CA PRO A 165 4.85 -6.14 18.03
C PRO A 165 5.31 -5.55 19.37
N GLY A 166 6.27 -6.23 20.02
CA GLY A 166 6.79 -5.79 21.32
C GLY A 166 5.94 -6.15 22.53
N HIS A 167 4.98 -7.09 22.38
CA HIS A 167 4.22 -7.64 23.51
C HIS A 167 5.19 -8.23 24.56
N ARG A 168 5.26 -7.60 25.73
CA ARG A 168 5.99 -8.12 26.89
C ARG A 168 4.99 -8.89 27.75
N TYR A 169 5.30 -10.15 28.05
CA TYR A 169 4.58 -10.87 29.10
C TYR A 169 4.65 -10.05 30.40
N ALA A 170 3.49 -9.78 30.99
CA ALA A 170 3.41 -9.31 32.38
C ALA A 170 3.74 -10.46 33.34
#